data_AF-A0A9E1US41-F1
#
_entry.id   AF-A0A9E1US41-F1
#
_cell.length_a   1.000
_cell.length_b   1.000
_cell.length_c   1.000
_cell.angle_alpha   90.00
_cell.angle_beta   90.00
_cell.angle_gamma   90.00
#
_symmetry.space_group_name_H-M   'P 1'
#
loop_
_entity.id
_entity.type
_entity.pdbx_description
1 polymer ?
#
loop_
_entity_poly.entity_id
_entity_poly.type
_entity_poly.pdbx_seq_one_letter_code
_entity_poly.pdbx_strand_id
1 'polypeptide(L)'
;MKHCPYGAWLSCFVATILIAAAAQAQTVPTSGKSRPWWDDFPRVVQVGRPDTAQRMNASCVMCGAADDPTWGLYGQRVRMNSCGDRVEQIHAAGMKAITWFEAFGTAGSIYAAQLKRNPNGDWIKSPTDPTLTRVFLN
;
A
#
# COMPACT_ATOMS: atom_id res chain seq x y z
N MET A 1 -8.22 50.92 -61.15
CA MET A 1 -8.96 50.63 -59.91
C MET A 1 -7.96 50.28 -58.82
N LYS A 2 -7.94 51.11 -57.77
CA LYS A 2 -7.42 50.92 -56.40
C LYS A 2 -5.99 50.39 -56.16
N HIS A 3 -5.12 51.35 -55.87
CA HIS A 3 -4.01 51.41 -54.90
C HIS A 3 -2.82 50.42 -54.93
N CYS A 4 -1.67 51.04 -55.15
CA CYS A 4 -0.25 50.70 -54.96
C CYS A 4 0.15 50.88 -53.45
N PRO A 5 1.42 50.77 -53.01
CA PRO A 5 2.33 49.61 -52.82
C PRO A 5 2.94 49.60 -51.38
N TYR A 6 4.23 49.23 -51.23
CA TYR A 6 5.15 49.26 -50.06
C TYR A 6 5.18 47.95 -49.25
N GLY A 7 6.31 47.36 -48.85
CA GLY A 7 7.75 47.64 -48.92
C GLY A 7 8.40 46.54 -48.05
N ALA A 8 9.38 45.77 -48.51
CA ALA A 8 10.81 46.10 -48.55
C ALA A 8 11.56 45.74 -47.24
N TRP A 9 12.62 44.91 -47.41
CA TRP A 9 13.82 44.70 -46.56
C TRP A 9 13.66 43.89 -45.25
N LEU A 10 14.25 42.70 -45.07
CA LEU A 10 15.67 42.31 -44.94
C LEU A 10 16.37 42.90 -43.70
N SER A 11 17.02 42.02 -42.90
CA SER A 11 18.06 42.23 -41.85
C SER A 11 17.61 41.68 -40.49
N CYS A 12 18.18 40.58 -39.98
CA CYS A 12 19.53 40.36 -39.42
C CYS A 12 19.53 40.36 -37.88
N PHE A 13 20.03 39.23 -37.34
CA PHE A 13 20.90 39.10 -36.18
C PHE A 13 20.44 39.54 -34.76
N VAL A 14 20.35 38.50 -33.91
CA VAL A 14 20.94 38.36 -32.57
C VAL A 14 20.45 39.30 -31.46
N ALA A 15 19.70 38.70 -30.54
CA ALA A 15 19.77 39.07 -29.13
C ALA A 15 19.98 37.79 -28.29
N THR A 16 21.24 37.59 -27.95
CA THR A 16 21.80 36.85 -26.82
C THR A 16 20.84 36.71 -25.63
N ILE A 17 20.46 35.48 -25.26
CA ILE A 17 20.01 35.18 -23.90
C ILE A 17 21.21 34.62 -23.13
N LEU A 18 21.86 35.52 -22.39
CA LEU A 18 22.88 35.20 -21.40
C LEU A 18 22.18 34.77 -20.10
N ILE A 19 22.62 33.60 -19.61
CA ILE A 19 22.72 33.20 -18.19
C ILE A 19 21.41 32.87 -17.47
N ALA A 20 21.12 31.58 -17.41
CA ALA A 20 20.93 30.91 -16.11
C ALA A 20 21.62 29.55 -16.17
N ALA A 21 22.94 29.54 -15.97
CA ALA A 21 23.61 28.37 -15.42
C ALA A 21 23.11 28.20 -13.99
N ALA A 22 21.88 27.71 -13.83
CA ALA A 22 21.44 27.13 -12.58
C ALA A 22 22.35 25.92 -12.39
N ALA A 23 23.26 26.05 -11.43
CA ALA A 23 24.14 24.99 -11.00
C ALA A 23 23.32 23.69 -10.95
N GLN A 24 23.64 22.75 -11.83
CA GLN A 24 23.33 21.35 -11.58
C GLN A 24 24.13 21.01 -10.33
N ALA A 25 23.54 21.28 -9.17
CA ALA A 25 23.86 20.57 -7.96
C ALA A 25 23.54 19.11 -8.29
N GLN A 26 24.52 18.41 -8.85
CA GLN A 26 24.60 16.98 -8.75
C GLN A 26 24.59 16.72 -7.25
N THR A 27 23.39 16.48 -6.71
CA THR A 27 23.24 15.84 -5.42
C THR A 27 23.84 14.47 -5.63
N VAL A 28 25.14 14.34 -5.36
CA VAL A 28 25.72 13.05 -5.02
C VAL A 28 24.75 12.47 -4.01
N PRO A 29 24.09 11.32 -4.28
CA PRO A 29 23.23 10.74 -3.29
C PRO A 29 24.17 10.39 -2.14
N THR A 30 24.17 11.24 -1.11
CA THR A 30 24.67 10.82 0.18
C THR A 30 23.91 9.53 0.44
N SER A 31 24.65 8.46 0.68
CA SER A 31 24.11 7.21 1.19
C SER A 31 23.61 7.48 2.62
N GLY A 32 22.60 8.34 2.73
CA GLY A 32 21.85 8.57 3.93
C GLY A 32 21.30 7.21 4.28
N LYS A 33 21.62 6.73 5.48
CA LYS A 33 20.99 5.54 6.03
C LYS A 33 19.50 5.70 5.78
N SER A 34 18.90 4.73 5.08
CA SER A 34 17.46 4.71 4.86
C SER A 34 16.80 4.91 6.22
N ARG A 35 16.20 6.08 6.43
CA ARG A 35 15.42 6.30 7.64
C ARG A 35 14.19 5.40 7.58
N PRO A 36 13.69 4.92 8.72
CA PRO A 36 12.44 4.21 8.72
C PRO A 36 11.32 5.06 8.11
N TRP A 37 10.40 4.42 7.40
CA TRP A 37 9.31 5.10 6.71
C TRP A 37 8.37 5.86 7.68
N TRP A 38 8.33 5.45 8.95
CA TRP A 38 7.50 6.11 9.96
C TRP A 38 8.05 7.47 10.42
N ASP A 39 9.30 7.79 10.07
CA ASP A 39 9.89 9.12 10.32
C ASP A 39 9.44 10.16 9.27
N ASP A 40 8.76 9.73 8.20
CA ASP A 40 8.26 10.59 7.11
C ASP A 40 6.80 11.05 7.31
N PHE A 41 6.38 11.30 8.57
CA PHE A 41 5.03 11.78 8.94
C PHE A 41 3.90 11.03 8.21
N PRO A 42 3.68 9.74 8.52
CA PRO A 42 2.75 8.92 7.76
C PRO A 42 1.31 9.43 7.86
N ARG A 43 0.61 9.44 6.72
CA ARG A 43 -0.82 9.72 6.64
C ARG A 43 -1.57 8.42 6.83
N VAL A 44 -1.93 8.15 8.08
CA VAL A 44 -2.56 6.89 8.50
C VAL A 44 -4.08 6.99 8.38
N VAL A 45 -4.70 6.03 7.70
CA VAL A 45 -6.17 5.89 7.64
C VAL A 45 -6.61 4.50 8.10
N GLN A 46 -7.71 4.41 8.84
CA GLN A 46 -8.27 3.12 9.26
C GLN A 46 -9.26 2.60 8.22
N VAL A 47 -8.73 2.05 7.12
CA VAL A 47 -9.53 1.54 6.00
C VAL A 47 -8.88 0.27 5.46
N GLY A 48 -9.68 -0.79 5.25
CA GLY A 48 -9.20 -2.06 4.71
C GLY A 48 -9.19 -2.15 3.19
N ARG A 49 -9.68 -1.14 2.46
CA ARG A 49 -9.73 -1.14 0.98
C ARG A 49 -8.66 -0.23 0.38
N PRO A 50 -7.76 -0.75 -0.48
CA PRO A 50 -6.68 0.04 -1.09
C PRO A 50 -7.16 1.25 -1.88
N ASP A 51 -8.20 1.07 -2.70
CA ASP A 51 -8.76 2.12 -3.57
C ASP A 51 -9.21 3.36 -2.77
N THR A 52 -9.83 3.11 -1.62
CA THR A 52 -10.36 4.15 -0.73
C THR A 52 -9.23 4.87 -0.02
N ALA A 53 -8.21 4.14 0.43
CA ALA A 53 -7.01 4.71 1.04
C ALA A 53 -6.21 5.58 0.05
N GLN A 54 -6.11 5.16 -1.21
CA GLN A 54 -5.48 5.97 -2.27
C GLN A 54 -6.24 7.28 -2.51
N ARG A 55 -7.59 7.25 -2.59
CA ARG A 55 -8.41 8.47 -2.72
C ARG A 55 -8.23 9.43 -1.55
N MET A 56 -7.87 8.93 -0.36
CA MET A 56 -7.57 9.72 0.83
C MET A 56 -6.11 10.20 0.89
N ASN A 57 -5.31 9.96 -0.16
CA ASN A 57 -3.87 10.21 -0.20
C ASN A 57 -3.11 9.54 0.96
N ALA A 58 -3.59 8.40 1.49
CA ALA A 58 -2.92 7.71 2.59
C ALA A 58 -1.53 7.22 2.18
N SER A 59 -0.58 7.22 3.12
CA SER A 59 0.71 6.53 2.97
C SER A 59 0.79 5.27 3.83
N CYS A 60 -0.14 5.10 4.77
CA CYS A 60 -0.24 3.96 5.64
C CYS A 60 -1.71 3.65 5.93
N VAL A 61 -2.07 2.37 6.02
CA VAL A 61 -3.42 1.92 6.37
C VAL A 61 -3.40 1.09 7.64
N MET A 62 -4.31 1.36 8.56
CA MET A 62 -4.61 0.47 9.68
C MET A 62 -5.76 -0.45 9.27
N CYS A 63 -5.50 -1.74 9.14
CA CYS A 63 -6.46 -2.69 8.61
C CYS A 63 -6.35 -4.09 9.24
N GLY A 64 -7.30 -4.98 8.92
CA GLY A 64 -7.26 -6.38 9.37
C GLY A 64 -6.52 -7.33 8.42
N ALA A 65 -6.03 -6.84 7.28
CA ALA A 65 -5.15 -7.62 6.41
C ALA A 65 -3.72 -7.58 6.97
N ALA A 66 -2.97 -8.66 6.82
CA ALA A 66 -1.65 -8.78 7.40
C ALA A 66 -0.78 -9.69 6.54
N ASP A 67 0.51 -9.41 6.52
CA ASP A 67 1.52 -10.39 6.14
C ASP A 67 1.57 -11.50 7.20
N ASP A 68 1.94 -12.72 6.79
CA ASP A 68 2.11 -13.85 7.70
C ASP A 68 3.33 -13.63 8.61
N PRO A 69 3.16 -13.43 9.93
CA PRO A 69 4.27 -13.26 10.84
C PRO A 69 5.00 -14.58 11.14
N THR A 70 4.59 -15.73 10.57
CA THR A 70 5.11 -17.09 10.76
C THR A 70 4.84 -17.72 12.14
N TRP A 71 4.32 -16.95 13.08
CA TRP A 71 3.90 -17.36 14.42
C TRP A 71 2.54 -16.76 14.75
N GLY A 72 1.72 -17.41 15.58
CA GLY A 72 0.42 -16.85 15.95
C GLY A 72 -0.62 -17.90 16.31
N LEU A 73 -1.77 -17.44 16.80
CA LEU A 73 -2.88 -18.30 17.17
C LEU A 73 -3.75 -18.63 15.95
N TYR A 74 -4.48 -19.75 16.04
CA TYR A 74 -5.42 -20.19 14.99
C TYR A 74 -6.36 -19.06 14.51
N GLY A 75 -6.94 -18.28 15.42
CA GLY A 75 -7.84 -17.18 15.06
C GLY A 75 -7.15 -16.11 14.19
N GLN A 76 -5.87 -15.83 14.44
CA GLN A 76 -5.10 -14.89 13.61
C GLN A 76 -4.90 -15.45 12.19
N ARG A 77 -4.55 -16.74 12.07
CA ARG A 77 -4.42 -17.41 10.76
C ARG A 77 -5.74 -17.41 9.97
N VAL A 78 -6.87 -17.65 10.64
CA VAL A 78 -8.21 -17.55 10.02
C VAL A 78 -8.44 -16.15 9.45
N ARG A 79 -8.12 -15.09 10.20
CA ARG A 79 -8.34 -13.71 9.74
C ARG A 79 -7.45 -13.36 8.56
N MET A 80 -6.17 -13.74 8.59
CA MET A 80 -5.25 -13.55 7.45
C MET A 80 -5.79 -14.25 6.19
N ASN A 81 -6.14 -15.53 6.30
CA ASN A 81 -6.70 -16.29 5.18
C ASN A 81 -7.99 -15.68 4.63
N SER A 82 -8.84 -15.08 5.49
CA SER A 82 -10.09 -14.43 5.06
C SER A 82 -9.89 -13.11 4.32
N CYS A 83 -8.72 -12.48 4.43
CA CYS A 83 -8.42 -11.23 3.76
C CYS A 83 -7.94 -11.40 2.31
N GLY A 84 -7.52 -12.61 1.92
CA GLY A 84 -6.91 -12.88 0.61
C GLY A 84 -5.72 -11.98 0.33
N ASP A 85 -5.54 -11.59 -0.94
CA ASP A 85 -4.38 -10.81 -1.41
C ASP A 85 -4.41 -9.31 -1.05
N ARG A 86 -5.17 -8.94 -0.01
CA ARG A 86 -5.46 -7.54 0.31
C ARG A 86 -4.22 -6.80 0.82
N VAL A 87 -3.33 -7.47 1.56
CA VAL A 87 -2.09 -6.82 2.04
C VAL A 87 -1.13 -6.56 0.89
N GLU A 88 -1.07 -7.48 -0.08
CA GLU A 88 -0.32 -7.36 -1.32
C GLU A 88 -0.86 -6.20 -2.17
N GLN A 89 -2.19 -6.04 -2.26
CA GLN A 89 -2.80 -4.90 -2.94
C GLN A 89 -2.48 -3.55 -2.27
N ILE A 90 -2.40 -3.51 -0.94
CA ILE A 90 -1.97 -2.32 -0.19
C ILE A 90 -0.51 -1.98 -0.53
N HIS A 91 0.37 -2.98 -0.53
CA HIS A 91 1.77 -2.81 -0.87
C HIS A 91 1.98 -2.39 -2.33
N ALA A 92 1.24 -3.00 -3.26
CA ALA A 92 1.26 -2.66 -4.68
C ALA A 92 0.81 -1.21 -4.94
N ALA A 93 -0.07 -0.69 -4.08
CA ALA A 93 -0.49 0.71 -4.09
C ALA A 93 0.52 1.69 -3.46
N GLY A 94 1.70 1.20 -3.04
CA GLY A 94 2.77 2.01 -2.45
C GLY A 94 2.54 2.41 -0.99
N MET A 95 1.55 1.81 -0.32
CA MET A 95 1.21 2.10 1.07
C MET A 95 1.79 1.06 2.03
N LYS A 96 1.94 1.43 3.30
CA LYS A 96 2.26 0.49 4.38
C LYS A 96 0.99 -0.04 5.04
N ALA A 97 0.99 -1.30 5.48
CA ALA A 97 -0.07 -1.87 6.29
C ALA A 97 0.37 -1.95 7.76
N ILE A 98 -0.43 -1.37 8.66
CA ILE A 98 -0.39 -1.64 10.09
C ILE A 98 -1.57 -2.55 10.38
N THR A 99 -1.29 -3.74 10.89
CA THR A 99 -2.31 -4.69 11.29
C THR A 99 -2.34 -4.83 12.80
N TRP A 100 -3.55 -5.02 13.33
CA TRP A 100 -3.72 -5.27 14.75
C TRP A 100 -3.83 -6.77 14.99
N PHE A 101 -2.79 -7.33 15.60
CA PHE A 101 -2.85 -8.64 16.23
C PHE A 101 -3.00 -8.43 17.74
N GLU A 102 -4.14 -8.83 18.30
CA GLU A 102 -4.26 -8.94 19.75
C GLU A 102 -3.26 -10.00 20.22
N ALA A 103 -2.15 -9.55 20.80
CA ALA A 103 -1.37 -10.37 21.71
C ALA A 103 -2.23 -10.47 22.96
N PHE A 104 -2.93 -11.59 23.15
CA PHE A 104 -3.86 -11.83 24.25
C PHE A 104 -3.13 -11.95 25.61
N GLY A 105 -2.33 -10.94 25.96
CA GLY A 105 -1.86 -10.70 27.32
C GLY A 105 -3.09 -10.38 28.15
N THR A 106 -3.42 -11.29 29.06
CA THR A 106 -4.64 -11.39 29.87
C THR A 106 -5.82 -12.10 29.17
N ALA A 107 -6.14 -13.28 29.70
CA ALA A 107 -7.06 -14.30 29.20
C ALA A 107 -8.56 -13.89 29.23
N GLY A 108 -8.94 -12.81 28.54
CA GLY A 108 -10.33 -12.31 28.50
C GLY A 108 -11.10 -12.56 27.19
N SER A 109 -10.41 -12.77 26.07
CA SER A 109 -11.06 -12.91 24.76
C SER A 109 -11.17 -14.39 24.38
N ILE A 110 -12.34 -14.99 24.59
CA ILE A 110 -12.64 -16.35 24.12
C ILE A 110 -12.91 -16.28 22.62
N TYR A 111 -12.05 -16.92 21.82
CA TYR A 111 -12.32 -17.14 20.40
C TYR A 111 -13.14 -18.43 20.21
N ALA A 112 -14.43 -18.29 19.94
CA ALA A 112 -15.32 -19.40 19.58
C ALA A 112 -15.49 -19.48 18.07
N ALA A 113 -15.29 -20.67 17.49
CA ALA A 113 -15.48 -20.93 16.07
C ALA A 113 -16.21 -22.25 15.85
N GLN A 114 -17.15 -22.28 14.91
CA GLN A 114 -17.78 -23.52 14.49
C GLN A 114 -16.91 -24.21 13.42
N LEU A 115 -16.51 -25.45 13.71
CA LEU A 115 -15.71 -26.29 12.82
C LEU A 115 -16.52 -27.56 12.50
N LYS A 116 -16.25 -28.18 11.35
CA LYS A 116 -16.91 -29.42 10.92
C LYS A 116 -15.89 -30.48 10.50
N ARG A 117 -16.29 -31.74 10.61
CA ARG A 117 -15.56 -32.91 10.11
C ARG A 117 -16.31 -33.56 8.96
N ASN A 118 -15.57 -34.18 8.05
CA ASN A 118 -16.09 -35.08 7.04
C ASN A 118 -16.57 -36.40 7.68
N PRO A 119 -17.39 -37.22 6.98
CA PRO A 119 -17.81 -38.54 7.48
C PRO A 119 -16.65 -39.50 7.80
N ASN A 120 -15.50 -39.32 7.14
CA ASN A 120 -14.29 -40.10 7.39
C ASN A 120 -13.52 -39.66 8.66
N GLY A 121 -13.99 -38.63 9.37
CA GLY A 121 -13.40 -38.13 10.61
C GLY A 121 -12.42 -36.97 10.44
N ASP A 122 -12.00 -36.63 9.22
CA ASP A 122 -11.05 -35.55 8.96
C ASP A 122 -11.69 -34.16 9.13
N TRP A 123 -10.91 -33.19 9.62
CA TRP A 123 -11.33 -31.79 9.66
C TRP A 123 -11.48 -31.21 8.26
N ILE A 124 -12.59 -30.50 8.00
CA ILE A 124 -12.78 -29.80 6.74
C ILE A 124 -11.81 -28.62 6.67
N LYS A 125 -11.00 -28.58 5.62
CA LYS A 125 -9.96 -27.55 5.42
C LYS A 125 -10.47 -26.33 4.66
N SER A 126 -9.78 -25.20 4.83
CA SER A 126 -10.04 -24.00 4.05
C SER A 126 -9.74 -24.28 2.57
N PRO A 127 -10.58 -23.81 1.63
CA PRO A 127 -10.33 -23.99 0.20
C PRO A 127 -9.10 -23.22 -0.29
N THR A 128 -8.70 -22.16 0.44
CA THR A 128 -7.57 -21.30 0.11
C THR A 128 -6.30 -21.63 0.90
N ASP A 129 -6.41 -22.44 1.95
CA ASP A 129 -5.27 -22.88 2.77
C ASP A 129 -5.53 -24.30 3.34
N PRO A 130 -4.93 -25.36 2.76
CA PRO A 130 -5.19 -26.74 3.18
C PRO A 130 -4.64 -27.05 4.59
N THR A 131 -3.75 -26.22 5.14
CA THR A 131 -3.24 -26.39 6.50
C THR A 131 -4.26 -25.94 7.55
N LEU A 132 -5.16 -25.03 7.17
CA LEU A 132 -6.12 -24.38 8.04
C LEU A 132 -7.46 -25.13 8.10
N THR A 133 -7.96 -25.44 9.30
CA THR A 133 -9.34 -25.92 9.45
C THR A 133 -10.33 -24.79 9.13
N ARG A 134 -11.36 -25.09 8.33
CA ARG A 134 -12.35 -24.10 7.90
C ARG A 134 -13.29 -23.72 9.03
N VAL A 135 -13.50 -22.41 9.20
CA VAL A 135 -14.58 -21.86 10.04
C VAL A 135 -15.88 -21.81 9.24
N PHE A 136 -16.98 -22.25 9.86
CA PHE A 136 -18.33 -22.14 9.35
C PHE A 136 -19.04 -20.98 10.05
N LEU A 137 -19.70 -20.14 9.27
CA LEU A 137 -20.59 -19.10 9.77
C LEU A 137 -22.00 -19.67 9.79
N ASN A 138 -22.75 -19.38 10.85
CA ASN A 138 -24.18 -19.70 10.94
C ASN A 138 -24.98 -18.94 9.89
#